data_AF-A0A9E4DY76-F1
#
_entry.id   AF-A0A9E4DY76-F1
#
_cell.length_a   1.000
_cell.length_b   1.000
_cell.length_c   1.000
_cell.angle_alpha   90.00
_cell.angle_beta   90.00
_cell.angle_gamma   90.00
#
_symmetry.space_group_name_H-M   'P 1'
#
loop_
_entity.id
_entity.type
_entity.pdbx_description
1 polymer ?
#
loop_
_entity_poly.entity_id
_entity_poly.type
_entity_poly.pdbx_seq_one_letter_code
_entity_poly.pdbx_strand_id
1 'polypeptide(L)'
;SVQWHHTVLHAKPPERGTPFPMHQDYPFYPHDGLDFVDCLLHLDDTPLESGSLCVVPGSHKDGGLEHIMGPDTAPHLPTDVYHPDRVESIPIPAKAGDVIFFSEPYR
;
A
#
# COMPACT_ATOMS: atom_id res chain seq x y z
N SER A 1 5.98 7.12 23.24
CA SER A 1 5.82 5.65 23.17
C SER A 1 5.17 5.32 21.85
N VAL A 2 5.45 4.15 21.27
CA VAL A 2 4.76 3.65 20.06
C VAL A 2 3.64 2.72 20.51
N GLN A 3 2.48 2.78 19.85
CA GLN A 3 1.31 1.94 20.14
C GLN A 3 0.89 1.19 18.87
N TRP A 4 0.41 -0.04 19.06
CA TRP A 4 -0.12 -0.85 17.96
C TRP A 4 -1.59 -0.51 17.71
N HIS A 5 -1.92 -0.05 16.50
CA HIS A 5 -3.30 0.27 16.15
C HIS A 5 -4.07 -0.97 15.69
N HIS A 6 -3.59 -1.66 14.66
CA HIS A 6 -4.26 -2.80 14.03
C HIS A 6 -3.30 -3.65 13.19
N THR A 7 -3.77 -4.77 12.65
CA THR A 7 -3.01 -5.64 11.75
C THR A 7 -3.90 -6.40 10.79
N VAL A 8 -3.38 -6.65 9.59
CA VAL A 8 -4.04 -7.44 8.55
C VAL A 8 -3.01 -8.38 7.93
N LEU A 9 -3.44 -9.61 7.62
CA LEU A 9 -2.61 -10.61 6.94
C LEU A 9 -3.01 -10.67 5.45
N HIS A 10 -2.08 -10.32 4.56
CA HIS A 10 -2.29 -10.38 3.12
C HIS A 10 -1.71 -11.68 2.54
N ALA A 11 -2.56 -12.68 2.31
CA ALA A 11 -2.16 -13.91 1.63
C ALA A 11 -2.38 -13.77 0.11
N LYS A 12 -1.30 -13.88 -0.68
CA LYS A 12 -1.35 -13.83 -2.14
C LYS A 12 -0.95 -15.19 -2.74
N PRO A 13 -1.90 -16.12 -2.96
CA PRO A 13 -1.57 -17.40 -3.58
C PRO A 13 -1.09 -17.20 -5.03
N PRO A 14 -0.16 -18.06 -5.52
CA PRO A 14 0.29 -18.03 -6.92
C PRO A 14 -0.88 -18.06 -7.89
N GLU A 15 -0.77 -17.33 -9.01
CA GLU A 15 -1.72 -17.29 -10.14
C GLU A 15 -3.13 -16.76 -9.83
N ARG A 16 -3.43 -16.44 -8.56
CA ARG A 16 -4.72 -15.92 -8.08
C ARG A 16 -4.63 -14.54 -7.44
N GLY A 17 -3.47 -13.89 -7.53
CA GLY A 17 -3.32 -12.51 -7.10
C GLY A 17 -4.12 -11.58 -7.99
N THR A 18 -5.24 -11.05 -7.48
CA THR A 18 -5.88 -9.89 -8.10
C THR A 18 -4.96 -8.68 -7.93
N PRO A 19 -4.66 -7.90 -8.99
CA PRO A 19 -3.92 -6.66 -8.85
C PRO A 19 -4.63 -5.76 -7.83
N PHE A 20 -3.92 -5.34 -6.81
CA PHE A 20 -4.42 -4.37 -5.84
C PHE A 20 -4.06 -2.98 -6.39
N PRO A 21 -5.03 -2.18 -6.86
CA PRO A 21 -4.71 -0.91 -7.50
C PRO A 21 -4.06 0.06 -6.50
N MET A 22 -3.38 1.09 -7.03
CA MET A 22 -2.75 2.12 -6.19
C MET A 22 -3.80 2.76 -5.26
N HIS A 23 -3.45 2.93 -3.99
CA HIS A 23 -4.31 3.46 -2.93
C HIS A 23 -3.45 4.14 -1.87
N GLN A 24 -4.10 4.84 -0.95
CA GLN A 24 -3.58 5.24 0.36
C GLN A 24 -4.25 4.33 1.41
N ASP A 25 -3.61 4.07 2.56
CA ASP A 25 -4.13 3.10 3.54
C ASP A 25 -5.23 3.71 4.41
N TYR A 26 -5.16 5.02 4.69
CA TYR A 26 -6.15 5.75 5.49
C TYR A 26 -7.64 5.49 5.13
N PRO A 27 -8.07 5.48 3.85
CA PRO A 27 -9.45 5.14 3.48
C PRO A 27 -9.93 3.74 3.89
N PHE A 28 -9.01 2.77 4.05
CA PHE A 28 -9.35 1.45 4.60
C PHE A 28 -9.45 1.48 6.12
N TYR A 29 -8.58 2.26 6.78
CA TYR A 29 -8.42 2.26 8.23
C TYR A 29 -8.45 3.69 8.78
N PRO A 30 -9.61 4.38 8.74
CA PRO A 30 -9.69 5.76 9.16
C PRO A 30 -9.33 5.92 10.64
N HIS A 31 -8.43 6.86 10.91
CA HIS A 31 -7.91 7.15 12.24
C HIS A 31 -7.69 8.66 12.45
N ASP A 32 -7.61 9.09 13.71
CA ASP A 32 -7.42 10.49 14.07
C ASP A 32 -5.95 10.81 14.36
N GLY A 33 -5.44 11.88 13.76
CA GLY A 33 -4.06 12.35 13.92
C GLY A 33 -3.22 12.12 12.67
N LEU A 34 -1.95 12.54 12.75
CA LEU A 34 -0.97 12.46 11.64
C LEU A 34 0.24 11.58 11.98
N ASP A 35 0.26 11.00 13.18
CA ASP A 35 1.43 10.33 13.75
C ASP A 35 1.35 8.81 13.55
N PHE A 36 0.99 8.37 12.34
CA PHE A 36 0.88 6.96 11.96
C PHE A 36 1.98 6.58 10.97
N VAL A 37 2.42 5.33 11.06
CA VAL A 37 3.36 4.70 10.13
C VAL A 37 2.92 3.27 9.94
N ASP A 38 2.87 2.83 8.69
CA ASP A 38 2.55 1.45 8.35
C ASP A 38 3.83 0.65 8.18
N CYS A 39 3.75 -0.61 8.56
CA CYS A 39 4.82 -1.57 8.36
C CYS A 39 4.29 -2.86 7.74
N LEU A 40 4.96 -3.31 6.67
CA LEU A 40 4.69 -4.58 6.02
C LEU A 40 5.80 -5.57 6.35
N LEU A 41 5.50 -6.57 7.18
CA LEU A 41 6.37 -7.70 7.46
C LEU A 41 6.18 -8.78 6.40
N HIS A 42 7.25 -9.11 5.68
CA HIS A 42 7.24 -10.17 4.68
C HIS A 42 7.41 -11.54 5.34
N LEU A 43 6.43 -12.43 5.15
CA LEU A 43 6.47 -13.81 5.68
C LEU A 43 7.08 -14.81 4.67
N ASP A 44 7.18 -14.41 3.41
CA ASP A 44 7.80 -15.13 2.31
C ASP A 44 8.62 -14.17 1.43
N ASP A 45 9.39 -14.72 0.50
CA ASP A 45 10.13 -13.93 -0.48
C ASP A 45 9.15 -13.32 -1.49
N THR A 46 9.27 -12.02 -1.73
CA THR A 46 8.46 -11.27 -2.69
C THR A 46 9.38 -10.65 -3.75
N PRO A 47 9.84 -11.45 -4.73
CA PRO A 47 10.65 -10.93 -5.83
C PRO A 47 9.83 -10.00 -6.73
N LEU A 48 10.52 -9.30 -7.64
CA LEU A 48 9.87 -8.32 -8.54
C LEU A 48 8.75 -8.96 -9.37
N GLU A 49 8.94 -10.20 -9.80
CA GLU A 49 8.02 -10.93 -10.67
C GLU A 49 6.75 -11.39 -9.94
N SER A 50 6.75 -11.43 -8.59
CA SER A 50 5.62 -11.90 -7.79
C SER A 50 4.68 -10.78 -7.32
N GLY A 51 4.79 -9.58 -7.90
CA GLY A 51 3.98 -8.43 -7.50
C GLY A 51 4.39 -7.88 -6.13
N SER A 52 5.67 -7.53 -6.01
CA SER A 52 6.21 -6.76 -4.87
C SER A 52 5.41 -5.49 -4.62
N LEU A 53 5.47 -4.96 -3.39
CA LEU A 53 4.93 -3.63 -3.10
C LEU A 53 5.51 -2.61 -4.09
N CYS A 54 4.67 -1.75 -4.66
CA CYS A 54 5.09 -0.63 -5.47
C CYS A 54 4.67 0.66 -4.78
N VAL A 55 5.59 1.63 -4.69
CA VAL A 55 5.33 2.91 -4.03
C VAL A 55 5.63 4.07 -4.97
N VAL A 56 4.97 5.21 -4.75
CA VAL A 56 5.29 6.47 -5.43
C VAL A 56 6.06 7.35 -4.44
N PRO A 57 7.38 7.55 -4.61
CA PRO A 57 8.17 8.28 -3.64
C PRO A 57 7.66 9.71 -3.44
N GLY A 58 7.44 10.09 -2.18
CA GLY A 58 7.01 11.44 -1.82
C GLY A 58 5.50 11.72 -1.95
N SER A 59 4.69 10.79 -2.47
CA SER A 59 3.25 10.99 -2.68
C SER A 59 2.47 11.31 -1.39
N HIS A 60 2.95 10.84 -0.25
CA HIS A 60 2.37 11.16 1.07
C HIS A 60 2.39 12.66 1.42
N LYS A 61 3.19 13.48 0.71
CA LYS A 61 3.27 14.93 0.91
C LYS A 61 2.13 15.69 0.25
N ASP A 62 1.42 15.06 -0.68
CA ASP A 62 0.29 15.66 -1.40
C ASP A 62 -1.05 15.46 -0.66
N GLY A 63 -1.00 14.81 0.49
CA GLY A 63 -2.13 14.55 1.37
C GLY A 63 -3.15 13.54 0.86
N GLY A 64 -4.31 13.50 1.53
CA GLY A 64 -5.37 12.54 1.22
C GLY A 64 -6.00 12.81 -0.15
N LEU A 65 -5.97 11.81 -1.03
CA LEU A 65 -6.55 11.85 -2.36
C LEU A 65 -7.96 11.23 -2.38
N GLU A 66 -8.78 11.64 -3.34
CA GLU A 66 -10.10 11.05 -3.54
C GLU A 66 -9.99 9.62 -4.08
N HIS A 67 -10.59 8.67 -3.37
CA HIS A 67 -10.62 7.26 -3.74
C HIS A 67 -11.94 6.88 -4.40
N ILE A 68 -11.84 6.03 -5.42
CA ILE A 68 -12.98 5.31 -5.98
C ILE A 68 -13.40 4.24 -4.97
N MET A 69 -14.66 4.32 -4.54
CA MET A 69 -15.29 3.38 -3.62
C MET A 69 -16.06 2.31 -4.39
N GLY A 70 -16.15 1.09 -3.84
CA GLY A 70 -16.86 0.00 -4.50
C GLY A 70 -16.72 -1.34 -3.78
N PRO A 71 -17.24 -2.43 -4.36
CA PRO A 71 -16.95 -3.79 -3.91
C PRO A 71 -15.52 -4.22 -4.27
N ASP A 72 -15.07 -5.32 -3.69
CA ASP A 72 -13.80 -6.02 -3.99
C ASP A 72 -12.52 -5.24 -3.69
N THR A 73 -11.84 -4.68 -4.70
CA THR A 73 -10.49 -4.08 -4.62
C THR A 73 -10.48 -2.59 -4.27
N ALA A 74 -11.61 -2.06 -3.83
CA ALA A 74 -11.74 -0.68 -3.35
C ALA A 74 -11.58 -0.58 -1.82
N PRO A 75 -11.29 0.61 -1.27
CA PRO A 75 -10.96 1.87 -1.96
C PRO A 75 -9.67 1.85 -2.77
N HIS A 76 -9.66 2.54 -3.92
CA HIS A 76 -8.43 2.74 -4.71
C HIS A 76 -8.43 4.07 -5.47
N LEU A 77 -7.27 4.53 -5.93
CA LEU A 77 -7.13 5.71 -6.77
C LEU A 77 -7.58 5.44 -8.22
N PRO A 78 -7.96 6.47 -9.00
CA PRO A 78 -8.33 6.32 -10.40
C PRO A 78 -7.24 5.62 -11.22
N THR A 79 -7.54 4.45 -11.78
CA THR A 79 -6.55 3.59 -12.45
C THR A 79 -6.11 4.13 -13.81
N ASP A 80 -6.88 5.01 -14.42
CA ASP A 80 -6.51 5.74 -15.63
C ASP A 80 -5.47 6.84 -15.37
N VAL A 81 -5.29 7.25 -14.10
CA VAL A 81 -4.30 8.23 -13.66
C VAL A 81 -3.13 7.55 -12.94
N TYR A 82 -3.42 6.68 -11.97
CA TYR A 82 -2.45 6.10 -11.04
C TYR A 82 -2.00 4.68 -11.38
N HIS A 83 -2.14 4.22 -12.63
CA HIS A 83 -1.53 2.95 -13.03
C HIS A 83 0.01 3.03 -12.91
N PRO A 84 0.71 1.95 -12.52
CA PRO A 84 2.18 1.93 -12.51
C PRO A 84 2.84 2.25 -13.86
N ASP A 85 2.13 2.04 -14.98
CA ASP A 85 2.63 2.44 -16.32
C ASP A 85 2.48 3.94 -16.61
N ARG A 86 1.78 4.67 -15.74
CA ARG A 86 1.42 6.09 -15.91
C ARG A 86 2.05 6.99 -14.85
N VAL A 87 2.37 6.43 -13.70
CA VAL A 87 3.03 7.13 -12.59
C VAL A 87 4.37 6.47 -12.32
N GLU A 88 5.41 7.29 -12.18
CA GLU A 88 6.73 6.82 -11.76
C GLU A 88 6.61 6.20 -10.36
N SER A 89 6.72 4.88 -10.32
CA SER A 89 6.61 4.08 -9.11
C SER A 89 7.81 3.14 -9.01
N ILE A 90 8.18 2.80 -7.78
CA ILE A 90 9.34 1.97 -7.48
C ILE A 90 8.85 0.66 -6.86
N PRO A 91 9.15 -0.50 -7.47
CA PRO A 91 8.91 -1.79 -6.85
C PRO A 91 9.93 -2.03 -5.73
N ILE A 92 9.47 -2.59 -4.62
CA ILE A 92 10.27 -2.88 -3.44
C ILE A 92 10.25 -4.40 -3.22
N PRO A 93 11.11 -5.16 -3.92
CA PRO A 93 11.24 -6.59 -3.65
C PRO A 93 11.81 -6.80 -2.25
N ALA A 94 11.38 -7.87 -1.60
CA ALA A 94 11.72 -8.17 -0.22
C ALA A 94 11.91 -9.66 -0.01
N LYS A 95 12.67 -10.04 1.03
CA LYS A 95 12.84 -11.43 1.47
C LYS A 95 12.00 -11.71 2.71
N ALA A 96 11.79 -13.00 2.98
CA ALA A 96 11.17 -13.42 4.23
C ALA A 96 11.93 -12.83 5.44
N GLY A 97 11.18 -12.13 6.31
CA GLY A 97 11.69 -11.44 7.48
C GLY A 97 12.00 -9.95 7.27
N ASP A 98 12.03 -9.45 6.03
CA ASP A 98 12.18 -8.02 5.77
C ASP A 98 10.93 -7.26 6.26
N VAL A 99 11.14 -6.02 6.72
CA VAL A 99 10.07 -5.10 7.11
C VAL A 99 10.20 -3.82 6.30
N ILE A 100 9.16 -3.47 5.55
CA ILE A 100 9.06 -2.20 4.84
C ILE A 100 8.24 -1.25 5.70
N PHE A 101 8.75 -0.04 5.93
CA PHE A 101 8.02 1.05 6.56
C PHE A 101 7.65 2.08 5.50
N PHE A 102 6.41 2.58 5.55
CA PHE A 102 5.96 3.66 4.68
C PHE A 102 4.98 4.58 5.42
N SER A 103 4.96 5.83 4.99
CA SER A 103 4.20 6.90 5.61
C SER A 103 2.80 7.00 5.02
N GLU A 104 1.83 7.29 5.88
CA GLU A 104 0.51 7.75 5.47
C GLU A 104 0.57 9.21 4.98
N PRO A 105 -0.38 9.63 4.11
CA PRO A 105 -0.47 11.01 3.68
C PRO A 105 -0.80 11.94 4.84
N TYR A 106 -0.16 13.11 4.88
CA TYR A 106 -0.51 14.15 5.85
C TYR A 106 -1.84 14.83 5.46
N ARG A 107 -2.73 15.13 6.41
CA ARG A 107 -3.88 16.03 6.13
C ARG A 107 -3.44 17.48 5.99
#